data_AF-A0A554KYU1-F1
#
_entry.id   AF-A0A554KYU1-F1
#
_cell.length_a   1.000
_cell.length_b   1.000
_cell.length_c   1.000
_cell.angle_alpha   90.00
_cell.angle_beta   90.00
_cell.angle_gamma   90.00
#
_symmetry.space_group_name_H-M   'P 1'
#
loop_
_entity.id
_entity.type
_entity.pdbx_description
1 polymer ?
#
loop_
_entity_poly.entity_id
_entity_poly.type
_entity_poly.pdbx_seq_one_letter_code
_entity_poly.pdbx_strand_id
1 'polypeptide(L)'
;MAICLFPMNQTIHIKASQDFEEEISTKDLNFHPVLKDIEHIFLLFLLSAKALSLFETQNILSSDINFSQILKKYNALTGLEIKKDPNSPIHTTKLNILKEMIFLGKAMAILMYDFILASKYNSILNKESDIQFLKYIRNGAAHNNKFNMKDEQGAWKVDEGETIEWHNKKIDKDLHGKKVFPNFVSIIDMILLANEISKKLTRIDKKQ
;
A
#
# COMPACT_ATOMS: atom_id res chain seq x y z
N MET A 1 4.20 7.30 11.43
CA MET A 1 4.35 5.84 11.24
C MET A 1 5.83 5.56 11.09
N ALA A 2 6.43 4.82 12.02
CA ALA A 2 7.82 4.39 11.93
C ALA A 2 7.83 2.96 11.39
N ILE A 3 8.48 2.72 10.26
CA ILE A 3 8.70 1.36 9.74
C ILE A 3 10.10 0.95 10.20
N CYS A 4 10.16 0.06 11.20
CA CYS A 4 11.41 -0.58 11.58
C CYS A 4 11.65 -1.79 10.66
N LEU A 5 12.52 -1.64 9.64
CA LEU A 5 12.98 -2.75 8.81
C LEU A 5 14.11 -3.50 9.53
N PHE A 6 13.75 -4.34 10.49
CA PHE A 6 14.68 -5.22 11.20
C PHE A 6 15.31 -6.27 10.24
N PRO A 7 16.51 -6.78 10.56
CA PRO A 7 17.21 -7.74 9.70
C PRO A 7 16.46 -9.07 9.63
N MET A 8 16.23 -9.53 8.40
CA MET A 8 15.88 -10.90 7.98
C MET A 8 15.17 -11.82 9.00
N ASN A 9 14.03 -11.42 9.52
CA ASN A 9 12.93 -12.37 9.57
C ASN A 9 12.16 -12.20 8.27
N GLN A 10 11.85 -13.31 7.59
CA GLN A 10 11.14 -13.34 6.30
C GLN A 10 9.67 -12.92 6.44
N THR A 11 9.36 -12.16 7.49
CA THR A 11 8.04 -11.82 7.96
C THR A 11 7.96 -10.31 8.14
N ILE A 12 6.99 -9.69 7.47
CA ILE A 12 6.61 -8.31 7.69
C ILE A 12 5.59 -8.35 8.82
N HIS A 13 5.98 -7.85 9.99
CA HIS A 13 5.05 -7.64 11.09
C HIS A 13 4.26 -6.37 10.81
N ILE A 14 2.94 -6.52 10.68
CA ILE A 14 2.00 -5.44 10.39
C ILE A 14 1.14 -5.25 11.62
N LYS A 15 1.14 -4.03 12.15
CA LYS A 15 0.19 -3.61 13.18
C LYS A 15 -0.67 -2.48 12.63
N ALA A 16 -1.90 -2.81 12.23
CA ALA A 16 -2.84 -1.84 11.65
C ALA A 16 -3.72 -1.17 12.72
N SER A 17 -3.99 -1.85 13.84
CA SER A 17 -4.73 -1.32 14.99
C SER A 17 -4.41 -2.09 16.28
N GLN A 18 -5.01 -1.72 17.41
CA GLN A 18 -4.82 -2.43 18.70
C GLN A 18 -5.23 -3.91 18.61
N ASP A 19 -6.21 -4.24 17.77
CA ASP A 19 -6.77 -5.59 17.64
C ASP A 19 -6.37 -6.30 16.33
N PHE A 20 -5.53 -5.67 15.50
CA PHE A 20 -5.12 -6.22 14.21
C PHE A 20 -3.60 -6.16 14.07
N GLU A 21 -3.00 -7.33 14.29
CA GLU A 21 -1.60 -7.62 14.05
C GLU A 21 -1.52 -8.83 13.12
N GLU A 22 -0.90 -8.66 11.96
CA GLU A 22 -0.71 -9.72 10.98
C GLU A 22 0.76 -9.83 10.61
N GLU A 23 1.26 -11.05 10.59
CA GLU A 23 2.59 -11.37 10.12
C GLU A 23 2.50 -11.92 8.71
N ILE A 24 2.95 -11.14 7.73
CA ILE A 24 3.02 -11.62 6.34
C ILE A 24 4.43 -12.14 6.09
N SER A 25 4.56 -13.45 5.96
CA SER A 25 5.76 -14.04 5.38
C SER A 25 5.90 -13.61 3.92
N THR A 26 6.99 -12.91 3.58
CA THR A 26 7.25 -12.47 2.20
C THR A 26 7.54 -13.63 1.26
N LYS A 27 7.91 -14.79 1.81
CA LYS A 27 8.04 -16.04 1.04
C LYS A 27 6.68 -16.62 0.62
N ASP A 28 5.65 -16.35 1.41
CA ASP A 28 4.32 -16.92 1.21
C ASP A 28 3.39 -15.95 0.45
N LEU A 29 3.88 -14.74 0.15
CA LEU A 29 3.21 -13.82 -0.76
C LEU A 29 3.24 -14.40 -2.17
N ASN A 30 2.10 -14.96 -2.57
CA ASN A 30 1.85 -15.38 -3.94
C ASN A 30 0.43 -14.99 -4.34
N PHE A 31 0.32 -13.86 -5.01
CA PHE A 31 -0.95 -13.35 -5.48
C PHE A 31 -1.41 -14.09 -6.73
N HIS A 32 -2.73 -14.23 -6.83
CA HIS A 32 -3.42 -14.72 -8.01
C HIS A 32 -2.90 -13.99 -9.26
N PRO A 33 -2.77 -14.65 -10.44
CA PRO A 33 -2.21 -14.03 -11.64
C PRO A 33 -2.76 -12.64 -11.99
N VAL A 34 -4.07 -12.42 -11.80
CA VAL A 34 -4.75 -11.11 -11.99
C VAL A 34 -4.14 -9.99 -11.14
N LEU A 35 -3.60 -10.29 -9.96
CA LEU A 35 -3.03 -9.33 -9.02
C LEU A 35 -1.50 -9.45 -8.90
N LYS A 36 -0.85 -10.18 -9.80
CA LYS A 36 0.60 -10.45 -9.70
C LYS A 36 1.44 -9.17 -9.80
N ASP A 37 1.01 -8.21 -10.61
CA ASP A 37 1.68 -6.92 -10.71
C ASP A 37 1.60 -6.10 -9.41
N ILE A 38 0.53 -6.26 -8.63
CA ILE A 38 0.40 -5.63 -7.31
C ILE A 38 1.43 -6.20 -6.34
N GLU A 39 1.63 -7.52 -6.36
CA GLU A 39 2.69 -8.18 -5.58
C GLU A 39 4.08 -7.65 -5.99
N HIS A 40 4.37 -7.62 -7.30
CA HIS A 40 5.66 -7.16 -7.80
C HIS A 40 5.95 -5.70 -7.42
N ILE A 41 4.96 -4.80 -7.54
CA ILE A 41 5.10 -3.38 -7.14
C ILE A 41 5.48 -3.28 -5.66
N PHE A 42 4.83 -4.06 -4.80
CA PHE A 42 5.10 -4.04 -3.38
C PHE A 42 6.48 -4.59 -3.02
N LEU A 43 6.85 -5.74 -3.58
CA LEU A 43 8.17 -6.34 -3.34
C LEU A 43 9.28 -5.41 -3.83
N LEU A 44 9.11 -4.80 -5.00
CA LEU A 44 10.04 -3.82 -5.54
C LEU A 44 10.16 -2.61 -4.60
N PHE A 45 9.04 -2.10 -4.08
CA PHE A 45 9.06 -0.99 -3.13
C PHE A 45 9.84 -1.32 -1.86
N LEU A 46 9.57 -2.47 -1.23
CA LEU A 46 10.25 -2.89 0.00
C LEU A 46 11.75 -3.06 -0.23
N LEU A 47 12.11 -3.74 -1.32
CA LEU A 47 13.50 -3.94 -1.70
C LEU A 47 14.20 -2.60 -1.97
N SER A 48 13.55 -1.70 -2.71
CA SER A 48 14.10 -0.38 -3.03
C SER A 48 14.30 0.46 -1.76
N ALA A 49 13.30 0.52 -0.89
CA ALA A 49 13.38 1.25 0.36
C ALA A 49 14.50 0.71 1.26
N LYS A 50 14.63 -0.62 1.35
CA LYS A 50 15.71 -1.26 2.12
C LYS A 50 17.08 -0.99 1.51
N ALA A 51 17.25 -1.23 0.21
CA ALA A 51 18.53 -1.03 -0.47
C ALA A 51 18.99 0.43 -0.39
N LEU A 52 18.11 1.39 -0.64
CA LEU A 52 18.44 2.81 -0.54
C LEU A 52 18.74 3.25 0.89
N SER A 53 18.29 2.50 1.90
CA SER A 53 18.63 2.78 3.31
C SER A 53 20.02 2.30 3.73
N LEU A 54 20.71 1.51 2.88
CA LEU A 54 22.05 0.99 3.16
C LEU A 54 23.13 2.03 2.83
N PHE A 55 24.12 2.14 3.71
CA PHE A 55 25.22 3.08 3.56
C PHE A 55 26.10 2.77 2.34
N GLU A 56 26.39 1.50 2.11
CA GLU A 56 27.21 1.03 1.00
C GLU A 56 26.54 1.34 -0.34
N THR A 57 25.25 1.08 -0.46
CA THR A 57 24.45 1.41 -1.65
C THR A 57 24.47 2.92 -1.92
N GLN A 58 24.30 3.74 -0.88
CA GLN A 58 24.36 5.20 -1.03
C GLN A 58 25.75 5.67 -1.48
N ASN A 59 26.83 5.10 -0.97
CA ASN A 59 28.19 5.44 -1.40
C ASN A 59 28.43 5.08 -2.86
N ILE A 60 28.03 3.87 -3.28
CA ILE A 60 28.14 3.42 -4.68
C ILE A 60 27.38 4.37 -5.60
N LEU A 61 26.10 4.63 -5.30
CA LEU A 61 25.25 5.49 -6.12
C LEU A 61 25.70 6.95 -6.12
N SER A 62 26.31 7.44 -5.04
CA SER A 62 26.83 8.81 -4.96
C SER A 62 28.08 9.01 -5.82
N SER A 63 28.84 7.94 -6.06
CA SER A 63 30.07 7.95 -6.86
C SER A 63 29.80 7.75 -8.36
N ASP A 64 28.63 7.25 -8.72
CA ASP A 64 28.20 7.08 -10.11
C ASP A 64 27.62 8.40 -10.66
N ILE A 65 28.19 8.92 -11.74
CA ILE A 65 27.77 10.19 -12.35
C ILE A 65 26.30 10.16 -12.83
N ASN A 66 25.81 9.01 -13.27
CA ASN A 66 24.45 8.85 -13.79
C ASN A 66 23.40 8.87 -12.68
N PHE A 67 23.77 8.36 -11.50
CA PHE A 67 22.84 8.19 -10.38
C PHE A 67 23.01 9.22 -9.26
N SER A 68 24.16 9.89 -9.16
CA SER A 68 24.44 10.85 -8.09
C SER A 68 23.40 11.98 -8.01
N GLN A 69 22.92 12.47 -9.15
CA GLN A 69 21.88 13.52 -9.19
C GLN A 69 20.50 12.97 -8.79
N ILE A 70 20.16 11.76 -9.24
CA ILE A 70 18.92 11.07 -8.89
C ILE A 70 18.88 10.81 -7.39
N LEU A 71 20.00 10.34 -6.82
CA LEU A 71 20.17 10.09 -5.40
C LEU A 71 20.00 11.37 -4.58
N LYS A 72 20.66 12.47 -4.97
CA LYS A 72 20.51 13.77 -4.29
C LYS A 72 19.05 14.24 -4.29
N LYS A 73 18.36 14.10 -5.43
CA LYS A 73 16.94 14.44 -5.55
C LYS A 73 16.08 13.56 -4.63
N TYR A 74 16.32 12.26 -4.62
CA TYR A 74 15.62 11.31 -3.74
C TYR A 74 15.85 11.64 -2.26
N ASN A 75 17.09 11.86 -1.85
CA ASN A 75 17.45 12.18 -0.47
C ASN A 75 16.81 13.51 -0.02
N ALA A 76 16.79 14.52 -0.89
CA ALA A 76 16.12 15.79 -0.61
C ALA A 76 14.58 15.63 -0.49
N LEU A 77 13.96 14.79 -1.32
CA LEU A 77 12.52 14.54 -1.28
C LEU A 77 12.08 13.80 -0.01
N THR A 78 12.90 12.84 0.42
CA THR A 78 12.57 11.92 1.51
C THR A 78 13.22 12.28 2.85
N GLY A 79 14.09 13.29 2.87
CA GLY A 79 14.88 13.64 4.05
C GLY A 79 15.76 12.48 4.53
N LEU A 80 16.30 11.69 3.59
CA LEU A 80 17.15 10.56 3.92
C LEU A 80 18.46 11.05 4.56
N GLU A 81 18.66 10.68 5.82
CA GLU A 81 19.89 10.93 6.57
C GLU A 81 20.52 9.60 6.99
N ILE A 82 21.82 9.43 6.73
CA ILE A 82 22.61 8.32 7.26
C ILE A 82 23.64 8.89 8.21
N LYS A 83 23.50 8.54 9.50
CA LYS A 83 24.43 8.92 10.55
C LYS A 83 25.34 7.73 10.85
N LYS A 84 26.64 7.94 10.67
CA LYS A 84 27.67 7.01 11.11
C LYS A 84 27.96 7.28 12.59
N ASP A 85 27.83 6.27 13.42
CA ASP A 85 28.41 6.34 14.76
C ASP A 85 29.93 6.25 14.62
N PRO A 86 30.71 7.24 15.09
CA PRO A 86 32.16 7.17 15.01
C PRO A 86 32.76 6.02 15.84
N ASN A 87 32.03 5.50 16.83
CA ASN A 87 32.49 4.46 17.75
C ASN A 87 31.87 3.08 17.49
N SER A 88 31.04 2.94 16.45
CA SER A 88 30.36 1.69 16.14
C SER A 88 30.29 1.47 14.62
N PRO A 89 30.43 0.23 14.12
CA PRO A 89 30.16 -0.07 12.72
C PRO A 89 28.67 0.08 12.36
N ILE A 90 27.81 0.37 13.35
CA ILE A 90 26.37 0.54 13.17
C ILE A 90 26.10 1.93 12.58
N HIS A 91 25.41 1.93 11.45
CA HIS A 91 24.86 3.13 10.83
C HIS A 91 23.39 3.27 11.20
N THR A 92 22.96 4.49 11.52
CA THR A 92 21.54 4.80 11.70
C THR A 92 21.03 5.51 10.47
N THR A 93 20.02 4.93 9.82
CA THR A 93 19.36 5.53 8.67
C THR A 93 17.97 6.04 9.07
N LYS A 94 17.68 7.29 8.74
CA LYS A 94 16.38 7.91 8.93
C LYS A 94 15.83 8.35 7.57
N LEU A 95 14.63 7.90 7.26
CA LEU A 95 13.97 8.12 5.97
C LEU A 95 12.50 8.48 6.21
N ASN A 96 12.01 9.56 5.58
CA ASN A 96 10.59 9.89 5.59
C ASN A 96 9.96 9.50 4.24
N ILE A 97 9.43 8.28 4.18
CA ILE A 97 8.75 7.71 3.00
C ILE A 97 7.23 7.94 2.99
N LEU A 98 6.70 8.84 3.82
CA LEU A 98 5.24 8.94 3.96
C LEU A 98 4.55 9.30 2.64
N LYS A 99 5.16 10.18 1.83
CA LYS A 99 4.61 10.59 0.54
C LYS A 99 4.65 9.45 -0.47
N GLU A 100 5.74 8.67 -0.48
CA GLU A 100 5.94 7.51 -1.34
C GLU A 100 4.97 6.39 -0.99
N MET A 101 4.74 6.15 0.31
CA MET A 101 3.73 5.20 0.79
C MET A 101 2.31 5.61 0.38
N ILE A 102 1.97 6.91 0.48
CA ILE A 102 0.68 7.42 0.00
C ILE A 102 0.56 7.22 -1.51
N PHE A 103 1.60 7.59 -2.27
CA PHE A 103 1.61 7.44 -3.72
C PHE A 103 1.39 5.99 -4.15
N LEU A 104 2.16 5.06 -3.58
CA LEU A 104 2.04 3.63 -3.89
C LEU A 104 0.72 3.04 -3.41
N GLY A 105 0.25 3.38 -2.20
CA GLY A 105 -1.05 2.94 -1.72
C GLY A 105 -2.19 3.35 -2.65
N LYS A 106 -2.16 4.60 -3.14
CA LYS A 106 -3.11 5.08 -4.16
C LYS A 106 -3.00 4.29 -5.46
N ALA A 107 -1.79 4.09 -5.98
CA ALA A 107 -1.57 3.35 -7.22
C ALA A 107 -2.09 1.91 -7.11
N MET A 108 -1.78 1.24 -6.00
CA MET A 108 -2.26 -0.10 -5.71
C MET A 108 -3.78 -0.19 -5.65
N ALA A 109 -4.45 0.73 -4.94
CA ALA A 109 -5.92 0.74 -4.85
C ALA A 109 -6.56 0.89 -6.24
N ILE A 110 -6.01 1.76 -7.08
CA ILE A 110 -6.48 1.99 -8.45
C ILE A 110 -6.28 0.74 -9.30
N LEU A 111 -5.03 0.26 -9.40
CA LEU A 111 -4.68 -0.87 -10.25
C LEU A 111 -5.39 -2.15 -9.82
N MET A 112 -5.46 -2.44 -8.52
CA MET A 112 -6.12 -3.63 -8.01
C MET A 112 -7.60 -3.65 -8.42
N TYR A 113 -8.32 -2.54 -8.24
CA TYR A 113 -9.72 -2.46 -8.63
C TYR A 113 -9.89 -2.60 -10.14
N ASP A 114 -9.07 -1.88 -10.92
CA ASP A 114 -9.17 -1.87 -12.37
C ASP A 114 -8.82 -3.25 -12.97
N PHE A 115 -7.85 -3.99 -12.40
CA PHE A 115 -7.56 -5.38 -12.77
C PHE A 115 -8.72 -6.32 -12.49
N ILE A 116 -9.36 -6.21 -11.32
CA ILE A 116 -10.54 -7.02 -10.99
C ILE A 116 -11.68 -6.70 -11.94
N LEU A 117 -11.95 -5.41 -12.17
CA LEU A 117 -13.02 -4.92 -13.05
C LEU A 117 -12.86 -5.44 -14.49
N ALA A 118 -11.63 -5.45 -15.02
CA ALA A 118 -11.31 -5.94 -16.36
C ALA A 118 -11.24 -7.48 -16.46
N SER A 119 -11.23 -8.20 -15.33
CA SER A 119 -11.08 -9.65 -15.30
C SER A 119 -12.41 -10.41 -15.48
N LYS A 120 -12.32 -11.71 -15.80
CA LYS A 120 -13.48 -12.62 -15.84
C LYS A 120 -14.22 -12.74 -14.49
N TYR A 121 -13.60 -12.33 -13.38
CA TYR A 121 -14.14 -12.49 -12.03
C TYR A 121 -15.06 -11.34 -11.62
N ASN A 122 -15.09 -10.22 -12.35
CA ASN A 122 -15.86 -9.04 -12.00
C ASN A 122 -17.35 -9.33 -11.76
N SER A 123 -17.98 -10.13 -12.62
CA SER A 123 -19.41 -10.47 -12.49
C SER A 123 -19.75 -11.25 -11.21
N ILE A 124 -18.77 -11.95 -10.64
CA ILE A 124 -18.91 -12.73 -9.41
C ILE A 124 -18.61 -11.85 -8.20
N LEU A 125 -17.53 -11.08 -8.26
CA LEU A 125 -16.96 -10.37 -7.12
C LEU A 125 -17.54 -8.97 -6.89
N ASN A 126 -18.14 -8.34 -7.91
CA ASN A 126 -18.52 -6.93 -7.83
C ASN A 126 -19.50 -6.58 -6.70
N LYS A 127 -20.23 -7.55 -6.13
CA LYS A 127 -21.16 -7.33 -5.02
C LYS A 127 -20.56 -7.63 -3.64
N GLU A 128 -19.35 -8.16 -3.58
CA GLU A 128 -18.71 -8.50 -2.30
C GLU A 128 -18.26 -7.23 -1.55
N SER A 129 -18.34 -7.27 -0.22
CA SER A 129 -18.15 -6.09 0.63
C SER A 129 -16.73 -5.52 0.57
N ASP A 130 -15.71 -6.37 0.47
CA ASP A 130 -14.31 -5.98 0.30
C ASP A 130 -14.02 -5.36 -1.08
N ILE A 131 -14.75 -5.80 -2.11
CA ILE A 131 -14.67 -5.23 -3.46
C ILE A 131 -15.39 -3.88 -3.52
N GLN A 132 -16.52 -3.75 -2.84
CA GLN A 132 -17.17 -2.44 -2.64
C GLN A 132 -16.28 -1.51 -1.82
N PHE A 133 -15.68 -2.00 -0.73
CA PHE A 133 -14.72 -1.23 0.07
C PHE A 133 -13.57 -0.73 -0.82
N LEU A 134 -12.93 -1.62 -1.59
CA LEU A 134 -11.89 -1.28 -2.55
C LEU A 134 -12.34 -0.21 -3.55
N LYS A 135 -13.55 -0.30 -4.10
CA LYS A 135 -14.12 0.70 -5.02
C LYS A 135 -14.10 2.11 -4.40
N TYR A 136 -14.48 2.25 -3.13
CA TYR A 136 -14.47 3.55 -2.45
C TYR A 136 -13.05 4.05 -2.17
N ILE A 137 -12.14 3.16 -1.77
CA ILE A 137 -10.72 3.51 -1.61
C ILE A 137 -10.12 3.97 -2.95
N ARG A 138 -10.36 3.23 -4.03
CA ARG A 138 -9.91 3.54 -5.39
C ARG A 138 -10.44 4.90 -5.84
N ASN A 139 -11.74 5.16 -5.64
CA ASN A 139 -12.34 6.45 -5.99
C ASN A 139 -11.67 7.59 -5.22
N GLY A 140 -11.52 7.45 -3.91
CA GLY A 140 -10.86 8.52 -3.15
C GLY A 140 -9.38 8.68 -3.49
N ALA A 141 -8.67 7.60 -3.83
CA ALA A 141 -7.30 7.64 -4.34
C ALA A 141 -7.19 8.44 -5.65
N ALA A 142 -8.11 8.22 -6.59
CA ALA A 142 -8.18 8.96 -7.85
C ALA A 142 -8.59 10.43 -7.66
N HIS A 143 -9.43 10.73 -6.67
CA HIS A 143 -9.93 12.09 -6.39
C HIS A 143 -9.13 12.81 -5.30
N ASN A 144 -7.88 13.16 -5.61
CA ASN A 144 -7.02 13.95 -4.72
C ASN A 144 -6.84 13.35 -3.31
N ASN A 145 -6.90 12.01 -3.21
CA ASN A 145 -6.76 11.29 -1.95
C ASN A 145 -7.84 11.66 -0.91
N LYS A 146 -9.08 11.91 -1.35
CA LYS A 146 -10.22 12.24 -0.50
C LYS A 146 -11.44 11.42 -0.86
N PHE A 147 -12.20 10.98 0.13
CA PHE A 147 -13.48 10.31 -0.10
C PHE A 147 -14.45 11.26 -0.80
N ASN A 148 -15.01 10.80 -1.91
CA ASN A 148 -16.10 11.46 -2.60
C ASN A 148 -17.39 10.63 -2.49
N MET A 149 -18.08 10.81 -1.37
CA MET A 149 -19.34 10.12 -1.06
C MET A 149 -20.57 10.68 -1.81
N LYS A 150 -20.38 11.68 -2.67
CA LYS A 150 -21.43 12.24 -3.52
C LYS A 150 -21.17 11.92 -4.99
N ASP A 151 -22.23 11.69 -5.76
CA ASP A 151 -22.14 11.59 -7.22
C ASP A 151 -21.99 12.98 -7.87
N GLU A 152 -22.00 13.01 -9.21
CA GLU A 152 -21.84 14.24 -9.99
C GLU A 152 -23.04 15.18 -9.84
N GLN A 153 -24.21 14.64 -9.49
CA GLN A 153 -25.45 15.36 -9.28
C GLN A 153 -25.60 15.83 -7.81
N GLY A 154 -24.66 15.43 -6.93
CA GLY A 154 -24.64 15.78 -5.51
C GLY A 154 -25.42 14.83 -4.61
N ALA A 155 -25.97 13.73 -5.14
CA ALA A 155 -26.66 12.71 -4.36
C ALA A 155 -25.66 11.81 -3.62
N TRP A 156 -26.08 11.27 -2.47
CA TRP A 156 -25.23 10.39 -1.67
C TRP A 156 -25.08 9.01 -2.33
N LYS A 157 -23.85 8.50 -2.38
CA LYS A 157 -23.52 7.17 -2.94
C LYS A 157 -23.76 6.01 -1.95
N VAL A 158 -23.92 6.35 -0.67
CA VAL A 158 -24.17 5.43 0.44
C VAL A 158 -25.37 6.00 1.17
N ASP A 159 -26.32 5.15 1.56
CA ASP A 159 -27.54 5.57 2.25
C ASP A 159 -27.30 5.94 3.73
N GLU A 160 -28.32 6.52 4.37
CA GLU A 160 -28.22 6.84 5.80
C GLU A 160 -28.26 5.56 6.64
N GLY A 161 -27.25 5.37 7.49
CA GLY A 161 -27.06 4.15 8.27
C GLY A 161 -26.42 2.98 7.51
N GLU A 162 -26.18 3.10 6.20
CA GLU A 162 -25.44 2.11 5.43
C GLU A 162 -23.93 2.28 5.66
N THR A 163 -23.26 1.15 5.89
CA THR A 163 -21.80 1.10 6.12
C THR A 163 -21.16 0.03 5.25
N ILE A 164 -20.09 0.39 4.55
CA ILE A 164 -19.26 -0.56 3.81
C ILE A 164 -18.04 -0.87 4.66
N GLU A 165 -17.87 -2.15 4.99
CA GLU A 165 -16.90 -2.59 6.00
C GLU A 165 -15.86 -3.53 5.41
N TRP A 166 -14.62 -3.33 5.85
CA TRP A 166 -13.52 -4.29 5.71
C TRP A 166 -12.73 -4.30 7.02
N HIS A 167 -12.74 -5.43 7.72
CA HIS A 167 -12.27 -5.56 9.10
C HIS A 167 -12.86 -4.47 10.02
N ASN A 168 -12.02 -3.70 10.69
CA ASN A 168 -12.42 -2.61 11.58
C ASN A 168 -12.55 -1.26 10.86
N LYS A 169 -12.46 -1.22 9.53
CA LYS A 169 -12.59 0.01 8.74
C LYS A 169 -13.99 0.11 8.16
N LYS A 170 -14.68 1.20 8.47
CA LYS A 170 -16.06 1.47 8.03
C LYS A 170 -16.10 2.69 7.15
N ILE A 171 -16.78 2.59 6.01
CA ILE A 171 -17.02 3.70 5.08
C ILE A 171 -18.50 4.08 5.16
N ASP A 172 -18.75 5.33 5.51
CA ASP A 172 -20.07 5.95 5.64
C ASP A 172 -20.06 7.39 5.08
N LYS A 173 -21.20 8.07 5.14
CA LYS A 173 -21.35 9.46 4.69
C LYS A 173 -20.39 10.43 5.39
N ASP A 174 -20.03 10.18 6.65
CA ASP A 174 -19.18 11.06 7.46
C ASP A 174 -17.74 11.09 6.98
N LEU A 175 -17.33 10.15 6.12
CA LEU A 175 -16.02 10.19 5.48
C LEU A 175 -15.92 11.22 4.35
N HIS A 176 -17.02 11.81 3.88
CA HIS A 176 -16.98 12.76 2.77
C HIS A 176 -15.94 13.88 2.98
N GLY A 177 -15.05 14.06 2.00
CA GLY A 177 -13.97 15.05 2.03
C GLY A 177 -12.77 14.68 2.92
N LYS A 178 -12.85 13.64 3.75
CA LYS A 178 -11.73 13.15 4.56
C LYS A 178 -10.70 12.44 3.70
N LYS A 179 -9.44 12.45 4.17
CA LYS A 179 -8.33 11.81 3.46
C LYS A 179 -8.43 10.28 3.53
N VAL A 180 -8.16 9.62 2.40
CA VAL A 180 -8.07 8.15 2.33
C VAL A 180 -6.74 7.69 2.92
N PHE A 181 -5.63 8.05 2.28
CA PHE A 181 -4.29 7.77 2.76
C PHE A 181 -3.70 8.96 3.53
N PRO A 182 -2.78 8.74 4.48
CA PRO A 182 -2.40 7.45 5.06
C PRO A 182 -3.28 7.09 6.28
N ASN A 183 -4.26 7.94 6.61
CA ASN A 183 -4.92 7.92 7.92
C ASN A 183 -6.08 6.92 8.00
N PHE A 184 -6.90 6.81 6.95
CA PHE A 184 -8.00 5.85 6.94
C PHE A 184 -7.48 4.46 6.54
N VAL A 185 -6.73 4.40 5.44
CA VAL A 185 -5.97 3.23 5.00
C VAL A 185 -4.51 3.60 4.73
N SER A 186 -3.63 2.63 4.89
CA SER A 186 -2.21 2.66 4.59
C SER A 186 -1.89 1.77 3.39
N ILE A 187 -0.67 1.84 2.86
CA ILE A 187 -0.19 0.89 1.84
C ILE A 187 -0.27 -0.56 2.32
N ILE A 188 -0.10 -0.77 3.62
CA ILE A 188 -0.12 -2.10 4.23
C ILE A 188 -1.53 -2.68 4.20
N ASP A 189 -2.54 -1.86 4.50
CA ASP A 189 -3.95 -2.25 4.34
C ASP A 189 -4.25 -2.69 2.90
N MET A 190 -3.63 -2.05 1.89
CA MET A 190 -3.80 -2.43 0.49
C MET A 190 -3.19 -3.77 0.15
N ILE A 191 -2.07 -4.14 0.79
CA ILE A 191 -1.46 -5.46 0.61
C ILE A 191 -2.31 -6.56 1.21
N LEU A 192 -2.83 -6.32 2.41
CA LEU A 192 -3.72 -7.25 3.09
C LEU A 192 -4.99 -7.49 2.27
N LEU A 193 -5.61 -6.41 1.82
CA LEU A 193 -6.78 -6.48 0.94
C LEU A 193 -6.46 -7.23 -0.36
N ALA A 194 -5.30 -6.96 -0.99
CA ALA A 194 -4.86 -7.68 -2.18
C ALA A 194 -4.66 -9.19 -1.93
N ASN A 195 -4.09 -9.55 -0.77
CA ASN A 195 -3.88 -10.94 -0.37
C ASN A 195 -5.22 -11.68 -0.17
N GLU A 196 -6.18 -11.05 0.50
CA GLU A 196 -7.53 -11.61 0.71
C GLU A 196 -8.28 -11.80 -0.60
N ILE A 197 -8.29 -10.78 -1.46
CA ILE A 197 -8.91 -10.85 -2.79
C ILE A 197 -8.22 -11.93 -3.63
N SER A 198 -6.90 -12.00 -3.61
CA SER A 198 -6.12 -13.05 -4.27
C SER A 198 -6.59 -14.45 -3.86
N LYS A 199 -6.72 -14.70 -2.55
CA LYS A 199 -7.22 -15.98 -2.02
C LYS A 199 -8.63 -16.27 -2.52
N LYS A 200 -9.51 -15.27 -2.64
CA LYS A 200 -10.86 -15.42 -3.20
C LYS A 200 -10.82 -15.81 -4.68
N LEU A 201 -10.01 -15.13 -5.49
CA LEU A 201 -9.83 -15.44 -6.91
C LEU A 201 -9.37 -16.90 -7.11
N THR A 202 -8.36 -17.35 -6.35
CA THR A 202 -7.91 -18.75 -6.40
C THR A 202 -9.00 -19.74 -6.01
N ARG A 203 -9.87 -19.40 -5.04
CA ARG A 203 -11.01 -20.27 -4.68
C ARG A 203 -12.05 -20.36 -5.79
N ILE A 204 -12.28 -19.28 -6.55
CA ILE A 204 -13.19 -19.29 -7.69
C ILE A 204 -12.64 -20.22 -8.79
N ASP A 205 -11.35 -20.11 -9.12
CA ASP A 205 -10.74 -20.98 -10.12
C ASP A 205 -10.78 -22.46 -9.75
N LYS A 206 -10.64 -22.81 -8.47
CA LYS A 206 -10.75 -24.21 -8.01
C LYS A 206 -12.17 -24.78 -8.03
N LYS A 207 -13.19 -23.94 -8.18
CA LYS A 207 -14.60 -24.35 -8.25
C LYS A 207 -15.13 -24.44 -9.68
N GLN A 208 -14.38 -23.95 -10.66
CA GLN A 208 -14.67 -24.05 -12.10
C GLN A 208 -14.01 -25.30 -12.67
#